data_AF-A0A815KEG2-F1
#
_entry.id   AF-A0A815KEG2-F1
#
_cell.length_a   1.000
_cell.length_b   1.000
_cell.length_c   1.000
_cell.angle_alpha   90.00
_cell.angle_beta   90.00
_cell.angle_gamma   90.00
#
_symmetry.space_group_name_H-M   'P 1'
#
loop_
_entity.id
_entity.type
_entity.pdbx_description
1 polymer ?
#
loop_
_entity_poly.entity_id
_entity_poly.type
_entity_poly.pdbx_seq_one_letter_code
_entity_poly.pdbx_strand_id
1 'polypeptide(L)'
;MPGERLLNVLCVVCGDRSSGKHYGIYSCDGCSGFFKRSIHRHRHYVCKAQGELKDKCPVDKTHRNQCRSCRLARCFLVNMNKDAVQHERGPRKSKQKIFSVSSMILPNSNGPTGPPIACSSSPTIVNSSTTSIQNHFNRKPKLLSTQQNQLSCLSSMDNYNSFPTIMSQITLYEAAARLLFTMTNWLETVSSFKILPNDDQRSLLEVNWHNLLIVNLSQWMIPIMAIQLTNSTFTQTDQIEIQRLCDCIYKLRSLALDVYEYTYVKTLSLYQCSAKALINQTHIDACQEHALFVLRTSLMSHSAVTYSVKFSQLVGIIQMMNQISASSVQRILFPSVTSDVPVGKILWELYRSKLGEPTA
;
A
#
# COMPACT_ATOMS: atom_id res chain seq x y z
N MET A 1 45.28 -13.73 22.21
CA MET A 1 44.53 -13.30 23.41
C MET A 1 43.04 -13.52 23.20
N PRO A 2 42.40 -14.45 23.93
CA PRO A 2 40.94 -14.53 23.97
C PRO A 2 40.40 -13.31 24.73
N GLY A 3 39.48 -12.56 24.13
CA GLY A 3 39.04 -11.28 24.69
C GLY A 3 38.34 -11.41 26.04
N GLU A 4 38.79 -10.60 27.01
CA GLU A 4 38.16 -10.50 28.33
C GLU A 4 36.68 -10.09 28.20
N ARG A 5 35.78 -10.95 28.66
CA ARG A 5 34.37 -10.60 28.78
C ARG A 5 34.20 -9.68 29.98
N LEU A 6 33.91 -8.40 29.74
CA LEU A 6 33.46 -7.43 30.74
C LEU A 6 32.16 -7.92 31.43
N LEU A 7 32.31 -8.75 32.46
CA LEU A 7 31.22 -9.57 33.00
C LEU A 7 30.23 -8.82 33.91
N ASN A 8 30.57 -7.60 34.35
CA ASN A 8 29.86 -6.84 35.39
C ASN A 8 29.41 -5.43 34.95
N VAL A 9 29.06 -5.22 33.69
CA VAL A 9 28.45 -3.94 33.26
C VAL A 9 26.99 -3.86 33.69
N LEU A 10 26.60 -2.77 34.36
CA LEU A 10 25.23 -2.54 34.82
C LEU A 10 24.39 -1.73 33.80
N CYS A 11 23.08 -1.91 33.85
CA CYS A 11 22.11 -1.18 33.05
C CYS A 11 21.93 0.25 33.60
N VAL A 12 22.37 1.27 32.87
CA VAL A 12 22.32 2.68 33.33
C VAL A 12 20.88 3.22 33.53
N VAL A 13 19.85 2.52 33.04
CA VAL A 13 18.44 2.85 33.27
C VAL A 13 17.94 2.40 34.65
N CYS A 14 18.39 1.23 35.16
CA CYS A 14 17.76 0.59 36.32
C CYS A 14 18.68 -0.25 37.24
N GLY A 15 20.00 -0.22 37.04
CA GLY A 15 20.98 -0.95 37.85
C GLY A 15 21.04 -2.48 37.68
N ASP A 16 20.08 -3.10 36.97
CA ASP A 16 20.10 -4.54 36.67
C ASP A 16 21.26 -4.92 35.74
N ARG A 17 21.63 -6.20 35.66
CA ARG A 17 22.76 -6.68 34.83
C ARG A 17 22.52 -6.33 33.34
N SER A 18 23.50 -5.71 32.70
CA SER A 18 23.44 -5.38 31.27
C SER A 18 23.60 -6.63 30.42
N SER A 19 22.86 -6.72 29.31
CA SER A 19 23.05 -7.74 28.27
C SER A 19 23.91 -7.24 27.10
N GLY A 20 24.26 -5.95 27.07
CA GLY A 20 25.08 -5.32 26.04
C GLY A 20 24.69 -3.87 25.79
N LYS A 21 25.20 -3.28 24.70
CA LYS A 21 24.73 -1.97 24.22
C LYS A 21 23.43 -2.16 23.42
N HIS A 22 22.36 -1.49 23.83
CA HIS A 22 21.11 -1.38 23.09
C HIS A 22 20.76 0.10 22.94
N TYR A 23 20.38 0.52 21.74
CA TYR A 23 19.98 1.92 21.48
C TYR A 23 21.03 2.95 21.94
N GLY A 24 22.32 2.64 21.73
CA GLY A 24 23.46 3.50 22.07
C GLY A 24 24.10 3.24 23.44
N ILE A 25 23.39 2.62 24.40
CA ILE A 25 23.84 2.54 25.81
C ILE A 25 23.73 1.16 26.44
N TYR A 26 24.52 0.91 27.49
CA TYR A 26 24.50 -0.36 28.21
C TYR A 26 23.19 -0.55 28.97
N SER A 27 22.42 -1.58 28.60
CA SER A 27 21.14 -1.86 29.23
C SER A 27 20.80 -3.35 29.31
N CYS A 28 19.89 -3.68 30.22
CA CYS A 28 19.30 -5.00 30.35
C CYS A 28 18.17 -5.19 29.32
N ASP A 29 17.86 -6.43 28.97
CA ASP A 29 16.80 -6.78 28.02
C ASP A 29 15.43 -6.23 28.44
N GLY A 30 15.17 -6.13 29.74
CA GLY A 30 13.94 -5.55 30.28
C GLY A 30 13.77 -4.07 29.91
N CYS A 31 14.83 -3.27 29.94
CA CYS A 31 14.79 -1.85 29.57
C CYS A 31 14.92 -1.65 28.05
N SER A 32 15.77 -2.43 27.38
CA SER A 32 15.85 -2.46 25.90
C SER A 32 14.48 -2.77 25.28
N GLY A 33 13.83 -3.87 25.70
CA GLY A 33 12.50 -4.26 25.21
C GLY A 33 11.39 -3.29 25.62
N PHE A 34 11.48 -2.66 26.81
CA PHE A 34 10.54 -1.61 27.21
C PHE A 34 10.65 -0.38 26.30
N PHE A 35 11.87 0.10 26.06
CA PHE A 35 12.13 1.24 25.19
C PHE A 35 11.64 0.96 23.77
N LYS A 36 12.03 -0.18 23.17
CA LYS A 36 11.56 -0.63 21.85
C LYS A 36 10.04 -0.54 21.73
N ARG A 37 9.30 -1.16 22.66
CA ARG A 37 7.81 -1.20 22.64
C ARG A 37 7.18 0.17 22.85
N SER A 38 7.84 1.06 23.59
CA SER A 38 7.33 2.40 23.89
C SER A 38 7.50 3.34 22.70
N ILE A 39 8.68 3.34 22.08
CA ILE A 39 8.96 4.12 20.85
C ILE A 39 8.11 3.60 19.69
N HIS A 40 8.16 2.29 19.40
CA HIS A 40 7.47 1.71 18.23
C HIS A 40 5.95 1.93 18.25
N ARG A 41 5.32 1.94 19.44
CA ARG A 41 3.89 2.17 19.60
C ARG A 41 3.54 3.61 20.01
N HIS A 42 4.47 4.56 19.84
CA HIS A 42 4.31 5.99 20.16
C HIS A 42 3.62 6.21 21.53
N ARG A 43 4.13 5.54 22.57
CA ARG A 43 3.44 5.48 23.87
C ARG A 43 3.72 6.70 24.72
N HIS A 44 2.70 7.53 24.88
CA HIS A 44 2.62 8.55 25.91
C HIS A 44 2.16 7.90 27.22
N TYR A 45 2.94 8.05 28.28
CA TYR A 45 2.63 7.56 29.63
C TYR A 45 2.53 8.74 30.58
N VAL A 46 1.54 8.74 31.46
CA VAL A 46 1.36 9.75 32.52
C VAL A 46 1.83 9.17 33.86
N CYS A 47 2.58 9.94 34.64
CA CYS A 47 2.94 9.55 36.00
C CYS A 47 1.72 9.68 36.93
N LYS A 48 1.48 8.68 37.79
CA LYS A 48 0.38 8.68 38.75
C LYS A 48 0.77 9.14 40.16
N ALA A 49 2.06 9.41 40.41
CA ALA A 49 2.49 9.95 41.70
C ALA A 49 2.04 11.41 41.88
N GLN A 50 1.70 11.75 43.11
CA GLN A 50 1.27 13.09 43.54
C GLN A 50 2.33 13.73 44.44
N GLY A 51 2.19 15.03 44.70
CA GLY A 51 3.14 15.80 45.51
C GLY A 51 4.56 15.77 44.94
N GLU A 52 5.55 15.77 45.84
CA GLU A 52 6.98 15.88 45.51
C GLU A 52 7.54 14.73 44.65
N LEU A 53 6.87 13.57 44.66
CA LEU A 53 7.24 12.38 43.90
C LEU A 53 6.72 12.37 42.45
N LYS A 54 5.92 13.38 42.05
CA LYS A 54 5.43 13.50 40.68
C LYS A 54 6.61 13.54 39.69
N ASP A 55 6.53 12.70 38.67
CA ASP A 55 7.56 12.47 37.64
C ASP A 55 8.96 12.03 38.14
N LYS A 56 9.14 11.80 39.45
CA LYS A 56 10.39 11.39 40.11
C LYS A 56 10.37 9.96 40.69
N CYS A 57 9.46 9.09 40.23
CA CYS A 57 9.37 7.72 40.75
C CYS A 57 10.70 6.94 40.56
N PRO A 58 11.14 6.14 41.54
CA PRO A 58 12.40 5.38 41.46
C PRO A 58 12.36 4.35 40.32
N VAL A 59 13.49 4.21 39.63
CA VAL A 59 13.67 3.27 38.51
C VAL A 59 14.88 2.38 38.83
N ASP A 60 14.65 1.34 39.62
CA ASP A 60 15.64 0.32 39.97
C ASP A 60 15.22 -1.08 39.43
N LYS A 61 16.01 -2.12 39.71
CA LYS A 61 15.76 -3.49 39.22
C LYS A 61 14.37 -4.02 39.60
N THR A 62 13.92 -3.72 40.82
CA THR A 62 12.66 -4.19 41.43
C THR A 62 11.48 -3.31 41.02
N HIS A 63 11.63 -1.98 41.06
CA HIS A 63 10.52 -1.02 40.94
C HIS A 63 10.38 -0.39 39.54
N ARG A 64 11.27 -0.67 38.58
CA ARG A 64 11.20 -0.18 37.17
C ARG A 64 9.86 -0.44 36.46
N ASN A 65 8.98 -1.30 36.96
CA ASN A 65 7.66 -1.55 36.38
C ASN A 65 6.55 -0.64 36.96
N GLN A 66 6.78 0.01 38.10
CA GLN A 66 5.78 0.77 38.86
C GLN A 66 5.29 2.04 38.12
N CYS A 67 6.22 2.80 37.53
CA CYS A 67 5.88 3.98 36.73
C CYS A 67 6.51 3.93 35.33
N ARG A 68 5.67 3.69 34.32
CA ARG A 68 6.09 3.66 32.91
C ARG A 68 6.52 5.04 32.39
N SER A 69 5.96 6.12 32.93
CA SER A 69 6.35 7.50 32.58
C SER A 69 7.79 7.78 33.01
N CYS A 70 8.09 7.69 34.31
CA CYS A 70 9.44 7.91 34.85
C CYS A 70 10.47 6.95 34.25
N ARG A 71 10.11 5.70 33.96
CA ARG A 71 11.02 4.76 33.28
C ARG A 71 11.35 5.19 31.85
N LEU A 72 10.36 5.63 31.07
CA LEU A 72 10.60 6.10 29.69
C LEU A 72 11.37 7.42 29.68
N ALA A 73 11.04 8.35 30.58
CA ALA A 73 11.81 9.57 30.80
C ALA A 73 13.27 9.25 31.18
N ARG A 74 13.50 8.27 32.07
CA ARG A 74 14.84 7.82 32.45
C ARG A 74 15.60 7.20 31.28
N CYS A 75 14.95 6.43 30.40
CA CYS A 75 15.55 5.92 29.16
C CYS A 75 16.08 7.05 28.26
N PHE A 76 15.30 8.11 28.05
CA PHE A 76 15.74 9.29 27.29
C PHE A 76 16.84 10.08 28.01
N LEU A 77 16.73 10.27 29.33
CA LEU A 77 17.71 11.00 30.14
C LEU A 77 19.11 10.35 30.10
N VAL A 78 19.18 9.02 29.96
CA VAL A 78 20.45 8.29 29.77
C VAL A 78 20.82 8.09 28.29
N ASN A 79 20.24 8.89 27.38
CA ASN A 79 20.51 8.89 25.94
C ASN A 79 20.26 7.55 25.22
N MET A 80 19.18 6.82 25.55
CA MET A 80 18.68 5.78 24.64
C MET A 80 18.20 6.43 23.34
N ASN A 81 18.87 6.08 22.23
CA ASN A 81 18.57 6.60 20.91
C ASN A 81 17.27 5.97 20.35
N LYS A 82 16.20 6.77 20.28
CA LYS A 82 14.90 6.37 19.69
C LYS A 82 15.00 6.03 18.20
N ASP A 83 15.89 6.69 17.47
CA ASP A 83 16.03 6.55 16.01
C ASP A 83 16.76 5.24 15.64
N ALA A 84 17.47 4.64 16.61
CA ALA A 84 17.98 3.27 16.52
C ALA A 84 16.90 2.17 16.72
N VAL A 85 15.64 2.54 17.03
CA VAL A 85 14.51 1.60 17.11
C VAL A 85 13.97 1.33 15.70
N GLN A 86 14.61 0.36 15.03
CA GLN A 86 14.15 -0.15 13.73
C GLN A 86 12.71 -0.68 13.79
N HIS A 87 11.97 -0.48 12.69
CA HIS A 87 10.62 -1.04 12.50
C HIS A 87 10.63 -2.58 12.60
N GLU A 88 9.45 -3.16 12.88
CA GLU A 88 9.28 -4.59 13.14
C GLU A 88 9.93 -5.46 12.06
N ARG A 89 10.95 -6.24 12.46
CA ARG A 89 11.44 -7.34 11.63
C ARG A 89 10.33 -8.38 11.58
N GLY A 90 9.83 -8.69 10.38
CA GLY A 90 8.80 -9.69 10.19
C GLY A 90 9.18 -11.05 10.79
N PRO A 91 8.21 -11.95 11.02
CA PRO A 91 8.46 -13.25 11.67
C PRO A 91 9.66 -13.95 11.03
N ARG A 92 10.69 -14.25 11.82
CA ARG A 92 11.83 -15.02 11.34
C ARG A 92 11.27 -16.35 10.84
N LYS A 93 11.40 -16.62 9.54
CA LYS A 93 11.05 -17.92 8.96
C LYS A 93 11.77 -18.99 9.77
N SER A 94 11.04 -19.78 10.54
CA SER A 94 11.58 -21.01 11.12
C SER A 94 12.08 -21.86 9.95
N LYS A 95 13.34 -22.33 10.03
CA LYS A 95 13.83 -23.31 9.04
C LYS A 95 12.84 -24.47 9.03
N GLN A 96 12.17 -24.67 7.91
CA GLN A 96 11.18 -25.74 7.79
C GLN A 96 11.92 -27.07 7.99
N LYS A 97 11.60 -27.78 9.08
CA LYS A 97 11.84 -29.22 9.12
C LYS A 97 10.99 -29.81 8.01
N ILE A 98 11.64 -30.46 7.05
CA ILE A 98 10.98 -31.27 6.04
C ILE A 98 10.26 -32.39 6.79
N PHE A 99 8.93 -32.35 6.80
CA PHE A 99 8.11 -33.49 7.19
C PHE A 99 7.69 -34.19 5.90
N SER A 100 8.32 -35.32 5.63
CA SER A 100 7.83 -36.30 4.68
C SER A 100 6.47 -36.81 5.16
N VAL A 101 5.46 -36.72 4.30
CA VAL A 101 4.12 -37.26 4.58
C VAL A 101 4.18 -38.78 4.47
N SER A 102 3.89 -39.46 5.57
CA SER A 102 3.45 -40.86 5.56
C SER A 102 2.20 -40.96 6.40
N SER A 103 1.16 -41.53 5.81
CA SER A 103 -0.16 -41.73 6.41
C SER A 103 -0.11 -42.60 7.67
N MET A 104 -0.99 -42.35 8.64
CA MET A 104 -1.74 -43.38 9.36
C MET A 104 -2.81 -42.79 10.32
N ILE A 105 -4.07 -43.21 10.10
CA ILE A 105 -5.04 -43.70 11.09
C ILE A 105 -5.50 -42.75 12.23
N LEU A 106 -6.81 -42.47 12.24
CA LEU A 106 -7.56 -41.95 13.41
C LEU A 106 -7.64 -42.99 14.55
N PRO A 107 -7.83 -42.55 15.80
CA PRO A 107 -9.12 -42.90 16.42
C PRO A 107 -9.82 -41.76 17.17
N ASN A 108 -11.12 -41.97 17.36
CA ASN A 108 -12.11 -41.11 18.01
C ASN A 108 -12.15 -41.33 19.54
N SER A 109 -12.52 -40.31 20.33
CA SER A 109 -13.00 -40.49 21.73
C SER A 109 -13.85 -39.30 22.22
N ASN A 110 -14.82 -39.57 23.10
CA ASN A 110 -15.96 -38.69 23.41
C ASN A 110 -15.90 -38.00 24.80
N GLY A 111 -16.40 -36.75 24.86
CA GLY A 111 -17.12 -36.15 26.01
C GLY A 111 -16.30 -35.58 27.21
N PRO A 112 -16.96 -34.99 28.23
CA PRO A 112 -18.17 -34.13 28.15
C PRO A 112 -18.20 -32.90 29.13
N THR A 113 -19.22 -32.03 28.98
CA THR A 113 -19.87 -31.13 29.98
C THR A 113 -19.12 -29.96 30.70
N GLY A 114 -19.74 -28.76 30.69
CA GLY A 114 -19.46 -27.63 31.60
C GLY A 114 -20.02 -26.25 31.09
N PRO A 115 -20.88 -25.52 31.84
CA PRO A 115 -21.71 -24.42 31.29
C PRO A 115 -21.11 -22.98 31.42
N PRO A 116 -21.69 -21.97 30.72
CA PRO A 116 -21.16 -20.61 30.67
C PRO A 116 -21.71 -19.68 31.78
N ILE A 117 -20.95 -18.61 32.10
CA ILE A 117 -21.44 -17.46 32.88
C ILE A 117 -21.58 -16.26 31.94
N ALA A 118 -22.78 -15.71 31.86
CA ALA A 118 -23.08 -14.45 31.16
C ALA A 118 -23.35 -13.32 32.17
N CYS A 119 -23.03 -12.08 31.79
CA CYS A 119 -23.63 -10.79 32.17
C CYS A 119 -22.80 -9.69 31.46
N SER A 120 -23.31 -8.93 30.47
CA SER A 120 -24.32 -7.84 30.55
C SER A 120 -23.79 -6.61 31.31
N SER A 121 -23.84 -5.34 30.88
CA SER A 121 -24.26 -4.62 29.65
C SER A 121 -23.54 -3.24 29.66
N SER A 122 -23.70 -2.23 28.78
CA SER A 122 -24.61 -1.97 27.65
C SER A 122 -23.80 -1.52 26.38
N PRO A 123 -23.98 -0.38 25.65
CA PRO A 123 -23.70 -0.38 24.20
C PRO A 123 -22.66 0.63 23.69
N THR A 124 -21.98 0.26 22.59
CA THR A 124 -21.51 1.24 21.61
C THR A 124 -21.89 0.74 20.22
N ILE A 125 -22.72 1.51 19.51
CA ILE A 125 -23.06 1.25 18.11
C ILE A 125 -21.79 1.48 17.29
N VAL A 126 -21.20 0.41 16.75
CA VAL A 126 -20.07 0.52 15.82
C VAL A 126 -20.41 -0.31 14.58
N ASN A 127 -20.56 0.37 13.45
CA ASN A 127 -21.09 -0.17 12.20
C ASN A 127 -20.35 -1.44 11.75
N SER A 128 -21.11 -2.53 11.58
CA SER A 128 -20.64 -3.83 11.07
C SER A 128 -20.05 -3.78 9.65
N SER A 129 -20.18 -2.64 8.96
CA SER A 129 -19.61 -2.38 7.63
C SER A 129 -18.08 -2.26 7.65
N THR A 130 -17.48 -1.76 8.74
CA THR A 130 -16.04 -1.44 8.77
C THR A 130 -15.15 -2.67 9.02
N THR A 131 -15.64 -3.66 9.76
CA THR A 131 -14.94 -4.93 10.03
C THR A 131 -14.90 -5.87 8.82
N SER A 132 -15.87 -5.76 7.90
CA SER A 132 -15.81 -6.43 6.59
C SER A 132 -14.62 -5.97 5.76
N ILE A 133 -14.46 -4.64 5.63
CA ILE A 133 -13.43 -3.99 4.80
C ILE A 133 -12.02 -4.41 5.28
N GLN A 134 -11.74 -4.34 6.58
CA GLN A 134 -10.42 -4.74 7.11
C GLN A 134 -10.07 -6.20 6.78
N ASN A 135 -11.04 -7.12 6.80
CA ASN A 135 -10.80 -8.53 6.51
C ASN A 135 -10.60 -8.81 5.01
N HIS A 136 -11.24 -8.05 4.12
CA HIS A 136 -11.06 -8.18 2.67
C HIS A 136 -9.71 -7.66 2.16
N PHE A 137 -9.16 -6.61 2.79
CA PHE A 137 -7.87 -6.03 2.39
C PHE A 137 -6.66 -6.58 3.17
N ASN A 138 -6.84 -7.20 4.34
CA ASN A 138 -5.73 -7.82 5.09
C ASN A 138 -5.12 -9.07 4.41
N ARG A 139 -5.77 -9.59 3.36
CA ARG A 139 -5.09 -10.47 2.41
C ARG A 139 -4.20 -9.60 1.53
N LYS A 140 -2.87 -9.74 1.67
CA LYS A 140 -1.92 -9.28 0.64
C LYS A 140 -2.47 -9.68 -0.73
N PRO A 141 -2.58 -8.75 -1.70
CA PRO A 141 -3.08 -9.08 -3.03
C PRO A 141 -2.38 -10.33 -3.54
N LYS A 142 -3.16 -11.33 -3.98
CA LYS A 142 -2.65 -12.63 -4.46
C LYS A 142 -2.09 -12.49 -5.89
N LEU A 143 -1.26 -11.46 -6.09
CA LEU A 143 -0.75 -10.98 -7.37
C LEU A 143 0.57 -11.64 -7.78
N LEU A 144 1.37 -12.13 -6.84
CA LEU A 144 2.74 -12.58 -7.14
C LEU A 144 2.79 -13.78 -8.10
N SER A 145 1.80 -14.67 -8.06
CA SER A 145 1.66 -15.77 -9.03
C SER A 145 0.98 -15.35 -10.34
N THR A 146 0.04 -14.39 -10.26
CA THR A 146 -0.78 -14.01 -11.43
C THR A 146 -0.06 -13.02 -12.33
N GLN A 147 0.75 -12.10 -11.79
CA GLN A 147 1.54 -11.18 -12.62
C GLN A 147 2.65 -11.91 -13.39
N GLN A 148 3.29 -12.94 -12.80
CA GLN A 148 4.27 -13.75 -13.52
C GLN A 148 3.65 -14.49 -14.72
N ASN A 149 2.39 -14.93 -14.61
CA ASN A 149 1.66 -15.48 -15.76
C ASN A 149 1.09 -14.40 -16.70
N GLN A 150 0.79 -13.19 -16.22
CA GLN A 150 0.35 -12.06 -17.06
C GLN A 150 1.46 -11.50 -17.95
N LEU A 151 2.74 -11.75 -17.64
CA LEU A 151 3.83 -11.50 -18.59
C LEU A 151 3.58 -12.25 -19.91
N SER A 152 2.89 -13.39 -19.96
CA SER A 152 2.72 -14.16 -21.21
C SER A 152 1.95 -13.44 -22.34
N CYS A 153 1.16 -12.41 -22.04
CA CYS A 153 0.50 -11.57 -23.05
C CYS A 153 1.31 -10.31 -23.44
N LEU A 154 2.31 -9.95 -22.64
CA LEU A 154 3.23 -8.84 -22.85
C LEU A 154 4.66 -9.29 -23.20
N SER A 155 4.97 -10.58 -23.15
CA SER A 155 6.33 -11.14 -23.35
C SER A 155 6.79 -11.06 -24.81
N SER A 156 5.89 -10.73 -25.73
CA SER A 156 6.25 -10.22 -27.07
C SER A 156 7.04 -8.90 -27.00
N MET A 157 6.96 -8.15 -25.88
CA MET A 157 7.64 -6.88 -25.66
C MET A 157 9.00 -7.04 -24.94
N ASP A 158 9.28 -8.17 -24.28
CA ASP A 158 10.56 -8.38 -23.56
C ASP A 158 11.78 -8.30 -24.49
N ASN A 159 11.58 -8.55 -25.79
CA ASN A 159 12.60 -8.50 -26.84
C ASN A 159 13.00 -7.07 -27.27
N TYR A 160 12.34 -6.01 -26.76
CA TYR A 160 12.63 -4.61 -27.11
C TYR A 160 13.60 -3.91 -26.16
N ASN A 161 14.08 -4.58 -25.09
CA ASN A 161 15.11 -4.04 -24.21
C ASN A 161 16.49 -3.85 -24.88
N SER A 162 16.63 -4.21 -26.16
CA SER A 162 17.88 -4.18 -26.93
C SER A 162 17.97 -3.04 -27.97
N PHE A 163 16.95 -2.19 -28.15
CA PHE A 163 16.98 -1.08 -29.12
C PHE A 163 16.30 0.20 -28.60
N PRO A 164 17.05 1.29 -28.34
CA PRO A 164 16.49 2.58 -27.95
C PRO A 164 16.07 3.43 -29.16
N THR A 165 15.33 2.88 -30.13
CA THR A 165 14.98 3.58 -31.38
C THR A 165 13.58 3.25 -31.88
N ILE A 166 12.67 4.23 -31.80
CA ILE A 166 11.38 4.33 -32.52
C ILE A 166 10.46 3.11 -32.40
N MET A 167 9.68 3.09 -31.32
CA MET A 167 8.38 2.42 -31.32
C MET A 167 7.51 2.98 -32.46
N SER A 168 6.97 2.13 -33.33
CA SER A 168 6.04 2.60 -34.35
C SER A 168 4.75 3.11 -33.70
N GLN A 169 4.08 4.08 -34.33
CA GLN A 169 2.82 4.64 -33.84
C GLN A 169 1.74 3.55 -33.66
N ILE A 170 1.72 2.57 -34.56
CA ILE A 170 0.85 1.39 -34.51
C ILE A 170 1.10 0.59 -33.23
N THR A 171 2.37 0.32 -32.90
CA THR A 171 2.76 -0.43 -31.70
C THR A 171 2.40 0.32 -30.41
N LEU A 172 2.38 1.65 -30.42
CA LEU A 172 1.88 2.45 -29.28
C LEU A 172 0.38 2.29 -29.09
N TYR A 173 -0.43 2.44 -30.15
CA TYR A 173 -1.89 2.30 -30.06
C TYR A 173 -2.28 0.86 -29.67
N GLU A 174 -1.59 -0.14 -30.21
CA GLU A 174 -1.77 -1.54 -29.81
C GLU A 174 -1.42 -1.76 -28.34
N ALA A 175 -0.31 -1.20 -27.85
CA ALA A 175 0.05 -1.27 -26.44
C ALA A 175 -1.01 -0.60 -25.54
N ALA A 176 -1.53 0.57 -25.93
CA ALA A 176 -2.60 1.25 -25.21
C ALA A 176 -3.88 0.39 -25.14
N ALA A 177 -4.27 -0.27 -26.23
CA ALA A 177 -5.39 -1.21 -26.27
C ALA A 177 -5.15 -2.45 -25.39
N ARG A 178 -3.97 -3.08 -25.46
CA ARG A 178 -3.58 -4.21 -24.58
C ARG A 178 -3.64 -3.81 -23.09
N LEU A 179 -3.29 -2.57 -22.75
CA LEU A 179 -3.38 -2.06 -21.38
C LEU A 179 -4.83 -1.89 -20.88
N LEU A 180 -5.83 -1.64 -21.74
CA LEU A 180 -7.24 -1.67 -21.34
C LEU A 180 -7.66 -3.09 -20.91
N PHE A 181 -7.27 -4.12 -21.67
CA PHE A 181 -7.50 -5.52 -21.25
C PHE A 181 -6.79 -5.85 -19.92
N THR A 182 -5.59 -5.30 -19.69
CA THR A 182 -4.89 -5.45 -18.41
C THR A 182 -5.63 -4.78 -17.24
N MET A 183 -6.34 -3.67 -17.47
CA MET A 183 -7.22 -3.08 -16.44
C MET A 183 -8.36 -4.01 -16.07
N THR A 184 -9.06 -4.61 -17.04
CA THR A 184 -10.16 -5.56 -16.74
C THR A 184 -9.68 -6.73 -15.88
N ASN A 185 -8.52 -7.33 -16.21
CA ASN A 185 -7.88 -8.37 -15.41
C ASN A 185 -7.53 -7.91 -13.99
N TRP A 186 -7.12 -6.64 -13.83
CA TRP A 186 -6.81 -6.08 -12.51
C TRP A 186 -8.08 -5.83 -11.68
N LEU A 187 -9.15 -5.30 -12.28
CA LEU A 187 -10.44 -5.07 -11.61
C LEU A 187 -11.04 -6.37 -11.06
N GLU A 188 -10.82 -7.51 -11.73
CA GLU A 188 -11.17 -8.84 -11.20
C GLU A 188 -10.43 -9.22 -9.90
N THR A 189 -9.30 -8.57 -9.59
CA THR A 189 -8.56 -8.77 -8.33
C THR A 189 -8.95 -7.79 -7.21
N VAL A 190 -9.65 -6.70 -7.53
CA VAL A 190 -10.03 -5.66 -6.57
C VAL A 190 -11.35 -6.02 -5.91
N SER A 191 -11.29 -6.66 -4.74
CA SER A 191 -12.47 -7.09 -3.98
C SER A 191 -13.43 -5.95 -3.63
N SER A 192 -12.92 -4.77 -3.27
CA SER A 192 -13.77 -3.62 -2.97
C SER A 192 -14.54 -3.09 -4.19
N PHE A 193 -13.97 -3.19 -5.39
CA PHE A 193 -14.64 -2.74 -6.61
C PHE A 193 -15.88 -3.61 -6.91
N LYS A 194 -15.73 -4.93 -6.76
CA LYS A 194 -16.82 -5.91 -6.96
C LYS A 194 -17.99 -5.79 -5.97
N ILE A 195 -17.80 -5.10 -4.85
CA ILE A 195 -18.85 -4.91 -3.82
C ILE A 195 -19.73 -3.70 -4.16
N LEU A 196 -19.28 -2.80 -5.04
CA LEU A 196 -20.07 -1.65 -5.49
C LEU A 196 -21.21 -2.09 -6.43
N PRO A 197 -22.35 -1.37 -6.45
CA PRO A 197 -23.38 -1.54 -7.49
C PRO A 197 -22.81 -1.37 -8.91
N ASN A 198 -23.40 -2.04 -9.89
CA ASN A 198 -22.96 -1.96 -11.29
C ASN A 198 -22.98 -0.52 -11.84
N ASP A 199 -23.91 0.34 -11.41
CA ASP A 199 -23.94 1.76 -11.80
C ASP A 199 -22.76 2.57 -11.21
N ASP A 200 -22.41 2.34 -9.93
CA ASP A 200 -21.23 2.95 -9.29
C ASP A 200 -19.94 2.45 -9.96
N GLN A 201 -19.83 1.13 -10.21
CA GLN A 201 -18.69 0.53 -10.92
C GLN A 201 -18.52 1.13 -12.32
N ARG A 202 -19.60 1.18 -13.10
CA ARG A 202 -19.64 1.75 -14.45
C ARG A 202 -19.24 3.22 -14.44
N SER A 203 -19.84 4.03 -13.56
CA SER A 203 -19.55 5.47 -13.48
C SER A 203 -18.10 5.73 -13.09
N LEU A 204 -17.51 4.93 -12.20
CA LEU A 204 -16.09 5.05 -11.85
C LEU A 204 -15.17 4.72 -13.05
N LEU A 205 -15.47 3.69 -13.84
CA LEU A 205 -14.67 3.37 -15.04
C LEU A 205 -14.87 4.38 -16.16
N GLU A 206 -16.11 4.80 -16.45
CA GLU A 206 -16.40 5.78 -17.50
C GLU A 206 -15.69 7.11 -17.26
N VAL A 207 -15.56 7.55 -16.00
CA VAL A 207 -14.82 8.77 -15.64
C VAL A 207 -13.30 8.52 -15.57
N ASN A 208 -12.83 7.48 -14.87
CA ASN A 208 -11.43 7.36 -14.44
C ASN A 208 -10.53 6.42 -15.27
N TRP A 209 -11.03 5.81 -16.36
CA TRP A 209 -10.22 4.92 -17.20
C TRP A 209 -8.90 5.54 -17.69
N HIS A 210 -8.91 6.85 -17.99
CA HIS A 210 -7.74 7.58 -18.49
C HIS A 210 -6.64 7.69 -17.42
N ASN A 211 -7.00 7.97 -16.16
CA ASN A 211 -6.08 7.94 -15.03
C ASN A 211 -5.44 6.55 -14.85
N LEU A 212 -6.24 5.47 -14.96
CA LEU A 212 -5.72 4.10 -14.93
C LEU A 212 -4.79 3.79 -16.11
N LEU A 213 -5.07 4.35 -17.30
CA LEU A 213 -4.19 4.21 -18.47
C LEU A 213 -2.85 4.90 -18.26
N ILE A 214 -2.84 6.13 -17.73
CA ILE A 214 -1.61 6.88 -17.42
C ILE A 214 -0.73 6.08 -16.45
N VAL A 215 -1.31 5.53 -15.39
CA VAL A 215 -0.58 4.71 -14.41
C VAL A 215 -0.06 3.41 -15.03
N ASN A 216 -0.83 2.76 -15.91
CA ASN A 216 -0.37 1.58 -16.66
C ASN A 216 0.75 1.91 -17.65
N LEU A 217 0.64 2.98 -18.43
CA LEU A 217 1.69 3.46 -19.35
C LEU A 217 2.98 3.75 -18.57
N SER A 218 2.88 4.34 -17.38
CA SER A 218 4.02 4.52 -16.48
C SER A 218 4.62 3.19 -16.03
N GLN A 219 3.81 2.30 -15.42
CA GLN A 219 4.26 1.03 -14.85
C GLN A 219 4.96 0.13 -15.86
N TRP A 220 4.41 0.00 -17.07
CA TRP A 220 4.95 -0.85 -18.13
C TRP A 220 5.98 -0.14 -19.02
N MET A 221 6.45 1.04 -18.62
CA MET A 221 7.52 1.81 -19.29
C MET A 221 7.31 2.06 -20.80
N ILE A 222 6.05 2.07 -21.26
CA ILE A 222 5.69 2.24 -22.67
C ILE A 222 6.34 3.51 -23.27
N PRO A 223 7.07 3.44 -24.40
CA PRO A 223 7.78 4.58 -24.98
C PRO A 223 6.84 5.59 -25.65
N ILE A 224 6.21 6.42 -24.81
CA ILE A 224 5.27 7.50 -25.17
C ILE A 224 5.82 8.60 -26.08
N MET A 225 7.13 8.65 -26.36
CA MET A 225 7.70 9.62 -27.30
C MET A 225 7.24 9.41 -28.75
N ALA A 226 6.71 8.23 -29.08
CA ALA A 226 6.01 8.02 -30.35
C ALA A 226 4.78 8.95 -30.54
N ILE A 227 4.18 9.46 -29.45
CA ILE A 227 3.07 10.45 -29.50
C ILE A 227 3.52 11.79 -30.09
N GLN A 228 4.79 12.15 -29.95
CA GLN A 228 5.32 13.42 -30.51
C GLN A 228 5.75 13.27 -31.98
N LEU A 229 5.73 12.04 -32.53
CA LEU A 229 6.11 11.74 -33.93
C LEU A 229 4.90 11.67 -34.89
N THR A 230 3.66 11.71 -34.39
CA THR A 230 2.39 11.69 -35.17
C THR A 230 2.02 13.06 -35.77
N ASN A 231 3.03 13.84 -36.15
CA ASN A 231 2.99 15.30 -35.96
C ASN A 231 2.41 16.10 -37.15
N SER A 232 1.25 15.68 -37.69
CA SER A 232 0.56 16.39 -38.78
C SER A 232 -0.96 16.57 -38.62
N THR A 233 -1.64 15.80 -37.76
CA THR A 233 -3.11 15.86 -37.60
C THR A 233 -3.59 16.42 -36.26
N PHE A 234 -2.69 16.63 -35.31
CA PHE A 234 -3.02 17.09 -33.96
C PHE A 234 -3.19 18.61 -33.88
N THR A 235 -4.23 19.05 -33.17
CA THR A 235 -4.53 20.47 -32.93
C THR A 235 -3.58 21.06 -31.88
N GLN A 236 -3.56 22.40 -31.76
CA GLN A 236 -2.79 23.06 -30.69
C GLN A 236 -3.22 22.61 -29.28
N THR A 237 -4.49 22.28 -29.08
CA THR A 237 -4.98 21.76 -27.78
C THR A 237 -4.53 20.32 -27.54
N ASP A 238 -4.46 19.49 -28.58
CA ASP A 238 -3.83 18.15 -28.48
C ASP A 238 -2.37 18.25 -28.05
N GLN A 239 -1.58 19.13 -28.65
CA GLN A 239 -0.15 19.28 -28.29
C GLN A 239 0.05 19.63 -26.81
N ILE A 240 -0.83 20.47 -26.24
CA ILE A 240 -0.82 20.81 -24.81
C ILE A 240 -1.17 19.59 -23.95
N GLU A 241 -2.19 18.82 -24.33
CA GLU A 241 -2.62 17.62 -23.61
C GLU A 241 -1.59 16.48 -23.72
N ILE A 242 -0.94 16.33 -24.88
CA ILE A 242 0.20 15.42 -25.11
C ILE A 242 1.35 15.79 -24.18
N GLN A 243 1.71 17.08 -24.09
CA GLN A 243 2.77 17.52 -23.18
C GLN A 243 2.42 17.21 -21.72
N ARG A 244 1.19 17.52 -21.28
CA ARG A 244 0.68 17.18 -19.93
C ARG A 244 0.72 15.68 -19.64
N LEU A 245 0.30 14.86 -20.59
CA LEU A 245 0.30 13.40 -20.53
C LEU A 245 1.74 12.86 -20.37
N CYS A 246 2.66 13.32 -21.22
CA CYS A 246 4.07 12.96 -21.16
C CYS A 246 4.70 13.37 -19.83
N ASP A 247 4.47 14.60 -19.37
CA ASP A 247 4.99 15.10 -18.09
C ASP A 247 4.46 14.32 -16.88
N CYS A 248 3.18 13.94 -16.88
CA CYS A 248 2.62 13.08 -15.83
C CYS A 248 3.32 11.72 -15.78
N ILE A 249 3.48 11.07 -16.94
CA ILE A 249 4.10 9.74 -17.04
C ILE A 249 5.57 9.79 -16.64
N TYR A 250 6.32 10.81 -17.08
CA TYR A 250 7.73 10.96 -16.67
C TYR A 250 7.90 11.24 -15.19
N LYS A 251 7.06 12.11 -14.60
CA LYS A 251 7.08 12.38 -13.15
C LYS A 251 6.67 11.14 -12.34
N LEU A 252 5.73 10.33 -12.82
CA LEU A 252 5.35 9.09 -12.15
C LEU A 252 6.45 8.02 -12.21
N ARG A 253 7.15 7.90 -13.35
CA ARG A 253 8.31 7.01 -13.50
C ARG A 253 9.49 7.41 -12.63
N SER A 254 9.79 8.71 -12.50
CA SER A 254 10.93 9.19 -11.70
C SER A 254 10.78 8.94 -10.20
N LEU A 255 9.55 8.70 -9.71
CA LEU A 255 9.32 8.21 -8.35
C LEU A 255 9.84 6.78 -8.11
N ALA A 256 10.13 6.00 -9.17
CA ALA A 256 10.59 4.62 -9.09
C ALA A 256 9.74 3.77 -8.12
N LEU A 257 8.42 3.77 -8.34
CA LEU A 257 7.44 3.05 -7.53
C LEU A 257 7.57 1.54 -7.72
N ASP A 258 7.34 0.77 -6.65
CA ASP A 258 7.24 -0.68 -6.74
C ASP A 258 5.86 -1.15 -7.25
N VAL A 259 5.73 -2.46 -7.48
CA VAL A 259 4.49 -3.09 -7.99
C VAL A 259 3.28 -2.88 -7.07
N TYR A 260 3.48 -2.86 -5.76
CA TYR A 260 2.42 -2.63 -4.77
C TYR A 260 2.07 -1.15 -4.71
N GLU A 261 3.05 -0.26 -4.74
CA GLU A 261 2.87 1.19 -4.81
C GLU A 261 2.08 1.59 -6.07
N TYR A 262 2.42 1.06 -7.24
CA TYR A 262 1.61 1.19 -8.46
C TYR A 262 0.18 0.67 -8.27
N THR A 263 -0.01 -0.43 -7.52
CA THR A 263 -1.35 -0.96 -7.22
C THR A 263 -2.16 0.02 -6.36
N TYR A 264 -1.57 0.66 -5.34
CA TYR A 264 -2.26 1.68 -4.54
C TYR A 264 -2.53 2.96 -5.34
N VAL A 265 -1.62 3.37 -6.24
CA VAL A 265 -1.85 4.52 -7.14
C VAL A 265 -3.00 4.25 -8.11
N LYS A 266 -3.13 3.03 -8.66
CA LYS A 266 -4.31 2.63 -9.44
C LYS A 266 -5.59 2.68 -8.62
N THR A 267 -5.56 2.19 -7.38
CA THR A 267 -6.70 2.26 -6.46
C THR A 267 -7.13 3.72 -6.23
N LEU A 268 -6.19 4.62 -5.95
CA LEU A 268 -6.47 6.05 -5.79
C LEU A 268 -6.99 6.70 -7.07
N SER A 269 -6.47 6.29 -8.24
CA SER A 269 -6.88 6.79 -9.55
C SER A 269 -8.29 6.32 -9.94
N LEU A 270 -8.64 5.07 -9.66
CA LEU A 270 -9.97 4.49 -9.92
C LEU A 270 -11.05 5.17 -9.08
N TYR A 271 -10.76 5.40 -7.79
CA TYR A 271 -11.75 5.89 -6.83
C TYR A 271 -11.86 7.42 -6.78
N GLN A 272 -11.31 8.18 -7.74
CA GLN A 272 -11.55 9.62 -7.84
C GLN A 272 -13.04 9.89 -8.13
N CYS A 273 -13.76 10.56 -7.23
CA CYS A 273 -15.15 10.94 -7.49
C CYS A 273 -15.19 12.37 -8.06
N SER A 274 -15.75 12.53 -9.26
CA SER A 274 -15.99 13.84 -9.87
C SER A 274 -17.49 14.11 -10.00
N ALA A 275 -17.97 15.06 -9.19
CA ALA A 275 -19.26 15.77 -9.25
C ALA A 275 -20.60 14.99 -9.24
N LYS A 276 -20.68 13.73 -9.67
CA LYS A 276 -21.89 12.90 -9.51
C LYS A 276 -21.91 12.27 -8.13
N ALA A 277 -23.03 12.40 -7.42
CA ALA A 277 -23.25 11.70 -6.15
C ALA A 277 -23.38 10.20 -6.41
N LEU A 278 -22.28 9.46 -6.24
CA LEU A 278 -22.26 8.00 -6.28
C LEU A 278 -23.00 7.45 -5.06
N ILE A 279 -23.71 6.34 -5.24
CA ILE A 279 -24.65 5.81 -4.23
C ILE A 279 -23.88 5.43 -2.96
N ASN A 280 -22.67 4.89 -3.12
CA ASN A 280 -21.81 4.44 -2.02
C ASN A 280 -20.57 5.31 -1.82
N GLN A 281 -20.71 6.65 -1.85
CA GLN A 281 -19.61 7.59 -1.61
C GLN A 281 -18.78 7.24 -0.36
N THR A 282 -19.43 6.88 0.75
CA THR A 282 -18.76 6.50 2.01
C THR A 282 -17.84 5.28 1.89
N HIS A 283 -18.18 4.31 1.02
CA HIS A 283 -17.33 3.15 0.74
C HIS A 283 -16.14 3.53 -0.15
N ILE A 284 -16.35 4.45 -1.10
CA ILE A 284 -15.32 4.99 -1.99
C ILE A 284 -14.30 5.80 -1.18
N ASP A 285 -14.77 6.69 -0.30
CA ASP A 285 -13.92 7.46 0.63
C ASP A 285 -13.08 6.52 1.52
N ALA A 286 -13.70 5.49 2.11
CA ALA A 286 -12.99 4.49 2.90
C ALA A 286 -11.94 3.72 2.09
N CYS A 287 -12.19 3.43 0.80
CA CYS A 287 -11.20 2.83 -0.09
C CYS A 287 -10.04 3.78 -0.40
N GLN A 288 -10.31 5.08 -0.62
CA GLN A 288 -9.28 6.10 -0.82
C GLN A 288 -8.41 6.28 0.43
N GLU A 289 -9.02 6.47 1.61
CA GLU A 289 -8.31 6.63 2.89
C GLU A 289 -7.41 5.43 3.17
N HIS A 290 -7.91 4.22 2.93
CA HIS A 290 -7.12 3.01 3.14
C HIS A 290 -5.95 2.92 2.15
N ALA A 291 -6.18 3.19 0.87
CA ALA A 291 -5.11 3.20 -0.14
C ALA A 291 -4.05 4.27 0.18
N LEU A 292 -4.44 5.47 0.61
CA LEU A 292 -3.53 6.52 1.08
C LEU A 292 -2.73 6.06 2.31
N PHE A 293 -3.37 5.42 3.28
CA PHE A 293 -2.72 4.92 4.50
C PHE A 293 -1.66 3.86 4.19
N VAL A 294 -1.98 2.86 3.37
CA VAL A 294 -1.05 1.79 3.02
C VAL A 294 0.06 2.31 2.10
N LEU A 295 -0.24 3.18 1.14
CA LEU A 295 0.77 3.82 0.28
C LEU A 295 1.76 4.67 1.07
N ARG A 296 1.29 5.49 2.03
CA ARG A 296 2.17 6.21 2.97
C ARG A 296 3.06 5.25 3.74
N THR A 297 2.49 4.18 4.29
CA THR A 297 3.22 3.17 5.05
C THR A 297 4.29 2.46 4.20
N SER A 298 3.98 2.18 2.92
CA SER A 298 4.92 1.59 1.95
C SER A 298 6.09 2.54 1.68
N LEU A 299 5.80 3.77 1.25
CA LEU A 299 6.81 4.77 0.91
C LEU A 299 7.71 5.13 2.11
N MET A 300 7.14 5.18 3.32
CA MET A 300 7.89 5.40 4.58
C MET A 300 8.93 4.30 4.86
N SER A 301 8.75 3.09 4.33
CA SER A 301 9.65 1.96 4.60
C SER A 301 10.99 2.06 3.87
N HIS A 302 11.09 2.88 2.81
CA HIS A 302 12.30 3.05 2.02
C HIS A 302 13.27 4.10 2.58
N SER A 303 12.78 5.27 3.02
CA SER A 303 13.57 6.34 3.66
C SER A 303 12.66 7.47 4.14
N ALA A 304 12.86 8.01 5.35
CA ALA A 304 11.99 9.05 5.92
C ALA A 304 12.07 10.40 5.19
N VAL A 305 13.26 10.80 4.71
CA VAL A 305 13.47 12.06 3.97
C VAL A 305 12.95 11.94 2.54
N THR A 306 13.24 10.82 1.89
CA THR A 306 12.77 10.53 0.52
C THR A 306 11.25 10.34 0.48
N TYR A 307 10.66 9.77 1.54
CA TYR A 307 9.21 9.60 1.69
C TYR A 307 8.43 10.92 1.56
N SER A 308 8.80 11.94 2.33
CA SER A 308 8.04 13.20 2.38
C SER A 308 7.96 13.85 0.99
N VAL A 309 9.09 13.86 0.27
CA VAL A 309 9.20 14.37 -1.09
C VAL A 309 8.40 13.50 -2.07
N LYS A 310 8.62 12.17 -2.08
CA LYS A 310 7.89 11.24 -2.97
C LYS A 310 6.37 11.30 -2.77
N PHE A 311 5.90 11.35 -1.53
CA PHE A 311 4.46 11.39 -1.23
C PHE A 311 3.83 12.72 -1.70
N SER A 312 4.49 13.85 -1.43
CA SER A 312 4.03 15.16 -1.90
C SER A 312 3.99 15.24 -3.44
N GLN A 313 5.06 14.75 -4.10
CA GLN A 313 5.12 14.65 -5.55
C GLN A 313 4.01 13.74 -6.11
N LEU A 314 3.74 12.60 -5.49
CA LEU A 314 2.72 11.64 -5.94
C LEU A 314 1.30 12.20 -5.83
N VAL A 315 0.98 12.91 -4.74
CA VAL A 315 -0.31 13.62 -4.62
C VAL A 315 -0.44 14.70 -5.70
N GLY A 316 0.65 15.45 -5.96
CA GLY A 316 0.69 16.42 -7.06
C GLY A 316 0.48 15.77 -8.45
N ILE A 317 1.08 14.60 -8.70
CA ILE A 317 0.93 13.84 -9.95
C ILE A 317 -0.52 13.33 -10.10
N ILE A 318 -1.14 12.80 -9.05
CA ILE A 318 -2.56 12.39 -9.09
C ILE A 318 -3.46 13.57 -9.46
N GLN A 319 -3.20 14.76 -8.88
CA GLN A 319 -3.93 15.97 -9.22
C GLN A 319 -3.65 16.47 -10.65
N MET A 320 -2.45 16.24 -11.19
CA MET A 320 -2.15 16.52 -12.61
C MET A 320 -2.87 15.53 -13.54
N MET A 321 -2.95 14.24 -13.20
CA MET A 321 -3.67 13.24 -14.01
C MET A 321 -5.16 13.62 -14.14
N ASN A 322 -5.80 14.00 -13.02
CA ASN A 322 -7.19 14.48 -12.98
C ASN A 322 -7.48 15.74 -13.83
N GLN A 323 -6.45 16.47 -14.30
CA GLN A 323 -6.61 17.64 -15.17
C GLN A 323 -6.52 17.32 -16.66
N ILE A 324 -6.08 16.11 -17.01
CA ILE A 324 -6.01 15.64 -18.40
C ILE A 324 -7.40 15.16 -18.83
N SER A 325 -7.88 15.62 -19.98
CA SER A 325 -9.21 15.23 -20.45
C SER A 325 -9.23 13.80 -20.97
N ALA A 326 -10.17 12.99 -20.49
CA ALA A 326 -10.42 11.64 -20.99
C ALA A 326 -10.65 11.62 -22.52
N SER A 327 -11.37 12.62 -23.05
CA SER A 327 -11.62 12.75 -24.50
C SER A 327 -10.35 13.05 -25.28
N SER A 328 -9.42 13.83 -24.71
CA SER A 328 -8.11 14.08 -25.32
C SER A 328 -7.28 12.79 -25.34
N VAL A 329 -7.23 12.04 -24.22
CA VAL A 329 -6.51 10.75 -24.16
C VAL A 329 -7.09 9.74 -25.15
N GLN A 330 -8.42 9.71 -25.34
CA GLN A 330 -9.06 8.90 -26.37
C GLN A 330 -8.60 9.30 -27.78
N ARG A 331 -8.66 10.59 -28.12
CA ARG A 331 -8.25 11.09 -29.44
C ARG A 331 -6.76 10.85 -29.74
N ILE A 332 -5.91 10.97 -28.72
CA ILE A 332 -4.44 10.82 -28.85
C ILE A 332 -4.02 9.35 -28.96
N LEU A 333 -4.60 8.43 -28.17
CA LEU A 333 -4.13 7.04 -28.07
C LEU A 333 -5.02 6.00 -28.76
N PHE A 334 -6.25 6.38 -29.15
CA PHE A 334 -7.23 5.48 -29.77
C PHE A 334 -7.88 6.13 -31.01
N PRO A 335 -7.11 6.59 -32.01
CA PRO A 335 -7.65 7.33 -33.16
C PRO A 335 -8.64 6.51 -34.02
N SER A 336 -8.62 5.17 -33.92
CA SER A 336 -9.57 4.28 -34.60
C SER A 336 -10.91 4.13 -33.88
N VAL A 337 -11.06 4.64 -32.65
CA VAL A 337 -12.33 4.63 -31.90
C VAL A 337 -13.08 5.92 -32.22
N THR A 338 -14.32 5.81 -32.70
CA THR A 338 -15.15 6.96 -33.03
C THR A 338 -15.40 7.85 -31.81
N SER A 339 -15.58 9.15 -32.03
CA SER A 339 -15.89 10.14 -30.98
C SER A 339 -17.09 9.76 -30.12
N ASP A 340 -18.04 9.05 -30.74
CA ASP A 340 -19.37 8.80 -30.20
C ASP A 340 -19.40 7.58 -29.26
N VAL A 341 -18.31 6.81 -29.20
CA VAL A 341 -18.16 5.66 -28.30
C VAL A 341 -17.00 5.94 -27.32
N PRO A 342 -17.30 6.36 -26.08
CA PRO A 342 -16.26 6.60 -25.07
C PRO A 342 -15.50 5.31 -24.72
N VAL A 343 -14.17 5.37 -24.67
CA VAL A 343 -13.30 4.25 -24.27
C VAL A 343 -13.65 3.73 -22.87
N GLY A 344 -14.09 4.60 -21.95
CA GLY A 344 -14.59 4.19 -20.64
C GLY A 344 -15.82 3.27 -20.69
N LYS A 345 -16.74 3.48 -21.66
CA LYS A 345 -17.88 2.59 -21.90
C LYS A 345 -17.41 1.25 -22.47
N ILE A 346 -16.48 1.28 -23.43
CA ILE A 346 -15.86 0.05 -23.97
C ILE A 346 -15.20 -0.76 -22.85
N LEU A 347 -14.45 -0.10 -21.96
CA LEU A 347 -13.80 -0.76 -20.82
C LEU A 347 -14.81 -1.40 -19.86
N TRP A 348 -15.94 -0.75 -19.60
CA TRP A 348 -17.04 -1.31 -18.82
C TRP A 348 -17.63 -2.56 -19.49
N GLU A 349 -18.00 -2.50 -20.77
CA GLU A 349 -18.57 -3.68 -21.47
C GLU A 349 -17.56 -4.85 -21.55
N LEU A 350 -16.27 -4.56 -21.75
CA LEU A 350 -15.21 -5.57 -21.71
C LEU A 350 -15.07 -6.23 -20.33
N TYR A 351 -15.22 -5.45 -19.25
CA TYR A 351 -15.20 -5.98 -17.88
C TYR A 351 -16.45 -6.82 -17.59
N ARG A 352 -17.63 -6.30 -17.93
CA ARG A 352 -18.93 -6.96 -17.75
C ARG A 352 -19.03 -8.28 -18.50
N SER A 353 -18.58 -8.31 -19.76
CA SER A 353 -18.52 -9.51 -20.59
C SER A 353 -17.68 -10.63 -19.95
N LYS A 354 -16.57 -10.29 -19.27
CA LYS A 354 -15.75 -11.29 -18.54
C LYS A 354 -16.42 -11.86 -17.30
N LEU A 355 -17.37 -11.14 -16.69
CA LEU A 355 -18.16 -11.66 -15.57
C LEU A 355 -19.26 -12.64 -16.04
N GLY A 356 -19.47 -12.79 -17.35
CA GLY A 356 -20.51 -13.64 -17.91
C GLY A 356 -21.92 -13.04 -17.82
N GLU A 357 -22.05 -11.75 -17.52
CA GLU A 357 -23.34 -11.06 -17.56
C GLU A 357 -23.80 -10.85 -19.01
N PRO A 358 -25.09 -11.08 -19.34
CA PRO A 358 -25.61 -10.84 -20.69
C PRO A 358 -25.61 -9.34 -21.03
N THR A 359 -25.23 -9.01 -22.26
CA THR A 359 -25.39 -7.66 -22.84
C THR A 359 -26.86 -7.25 -22.76
N ALA A 360 -27.11 -6.01 -22.34
CA ALA A 360 -28.45 -5.42 -22.24
C ALA A 360 -28.81 -4.69 -23.53
#